data_AF-A0A1F5K3B5-F1
#
_entry.id   AF-A0A1F5K3B5-F1
#
_cell.length_a   1.000
_cell.length_b   1.000
_cell.length_c   1.000
_cell.angle_alpha   90.00
_cell.angle_beta   90.00
_cell.angle_gamma   90.00
#
_symmetry.space_group_name_H-M   'P 1'
#
loop_
_entity.id
_entity.type
_entity.pdbx_description
1 polymer ?
#
loop_
_entity_poly.entity_id
_entity_poly.type
_entity_poly.pdbx_seq_one_letter_code
_entity_poly.pdbx_strand_id
1 'polypeptide(L)'
;MQKSIIALILFALFLIPLYPVYAQSIATPAAGKPTTAIQRAQLLKNNLQASPGTVGDKIASKGAQLKEKLLRFRDQRKAKLAEKINDNLNKINERRTNQMMDHVSKLSNILSRLDERVSNAEANGKDMSSANAAIADANAKIASAEASVSAQKLKDYTIEATSEATIKADAAAMRNKLHDDLQSVHNLIVTARQAVANAISTAVSSAKGGGTP
;
A
#
# COMPACT_ATOMS: atom_id res chain seq x y z
N MET A 1 20.72 7.81 -53.72
CA MET A 1 19.51 7.40 -52.98
C MET A 1 19.76 7.72 -51.50
N GLN A 2 19.47 8.92 -50.98
CA GLN A 2 18.16 9.41 -50.45
C GLN A 2 17.52 8.40 -49.46
N LYS A 3 17.19 8.65 -48.18
CA LYS A 3 17.18 9.82 -47.26
C LYS A 3 17.26 9.30 -45.80
N SER A 4 17.72 10.16 -44.87
CA SER A 4 17.70 10.04 -43.39
C SER A 4 16.28 10.17 -42.77
N ILE A 5 16.19 10.07 -41.40
CA ILE A 5 15.15 10.58 -40.44
C ILE A 5 14.38 9.45 -39.68
N ILE A 6 14.64 9.18 -38.38
CA ILE A 6 14.12 9.76 -37.10
C ILE A 6 12.71 9.26 -36.66
N ALA A 7 12.67 8.72 -35.43
CA ALA A 7 11.62 8.70 -34.39
C ALA A 7 10.24 8.02 -34.55
N LEU A 8 9.77 7.58 -33.37
CA LEU A 8 8.39 7.43 -32.89
C LEU A 8 7.58 6.16 -33.23
N ILE A 9 7.07 5.53 -32.16
CA ILE A 9 5.82 4.75 -31.94
C ILE A 9 6.12 3.92 -30.66
N LEU A 10 5.74 4.22 -29.41
CA LEU A 10 4.54 4.83 -28.81
C LEU A 10 3.22 4.28 -29.37
N PHE A 11 2.48 3.61 -28.48
CA PHE A 11 1.04 3.35 -28.57
C PHE A 11 0.60 2.07 -29.31
N ALA A 12 0.75 0.92 -28.65
CA ALA A 12 -0.15 -0.21 -28.87
C ALA A 12 -1.29 -0.13 -27.86
N LEU A 13 -2.41 0.40 -28.38
CA LEU A 13 -3.72 0.57 -27.80
C LEU A 13 -4.15 -0.52 -26.81
N PHE A 14 -4.52 -0.05 -25.64
CA PHE A 14 -5.51 -0.60 -24.74
C PHE A 14 -6.83 -0.81 -25.51
N LEU A 15 -7.21 -2.07 -25.80
CA LEU A 15 -8.55 -2.42 -26.25
C LEU A 15 -9.29 -3.05 -25.05
N ILE A 16 -9.91 -2.20 -24.21
CA ILE A 16 -10.86 -2.66 -23.19
C ILE A 16 -12.26 -2.71 -23.84
N PRO A 17 -13.02 -3.80 -23.72
CA PRO A 17 -14.43 -3.79 -24.09
C PRO A 17 -15.22 -2.81 -23.20
N LEU A 18 -16.04 -1.98 -23.83
CA LEU A 18 -17.06 -1.12 -23.23
C LEU A 18 -18.09 -1.99 -22.49
N TYR A 19 -17.89 -2.20 -21.19
CA TYR A 19 -18.98 -2.56 -20.30
C TYR A 19 -19.73 -1.28 -19.91
N PRO A 20 -21.07 -1.26 -19.97
CA PRO A 20 -21.83 -0.11 -19.49
C PRO A 20 -21.61 0.04 -17.98
N VAL A 21 -20.93 1.12 -17.60
CA VAL A 21 -20.89 1.60 -16.22
C VAL A 21 -22.28 2.15 -15.93
N TYR A 22 -23.03 1.46 -15.07
CA TYR A 22 -24.23 2.03 -14.47
C TYR A 22 -23.82 3.26 -13.65
N ALA A 23 -24.13 4.45 -14.17
CA ALA A 23 -24.00 5.69 -13.43
C ALA A 23 -25.05 5.71 -12.31
N GLN A 24 -24.64 5.43 -11.07
CA GLN A 24 -25.40 5.92 -9.92
C GLN A 24 -25.20 7.43 -9.88
N SER A 25 -26.27 8.18 -10.16
CA SER A 25 -26.30 9.62 -10.00
C SER A 25 -26.16 9.96 -8.51
N ILE A 26 -24.94 10.27 -8.09
CA ILE A 26 -24.72 10.93 -6.81
C ILE A 26 -25.06 12.40 -7.06
N ALA A 27 -26.18 12.84 -6.48
CA ALA A 27 -26.53 14.25 -6.39
C ALA A 27 -25.32 15.04 -5.85
N THR A 28 -24.96 16.12 -6.53
CA THR A 28 -23.93 17.07 -6.13
C THR A 28 -24.18 17.56 -4.69
N PRO A 29 -23.29 17.29 -3.72
CA PRO A 29 -23.27 18.05 -2.49
C PRO A 29 -22.43 19.30 -2.71
N ALA A 30 -22.96 20.43 -2.26
CA ALA A 30 -22.33 21.74 -2.26
C ALA A 30 -20.90 21.72 -1.66
N ALA A 31 -20.08 22.67 -2.12
CA ALA A 31 -18.72 22.93 -1.67
C ALA A 31 -18.58 22.87 -0.14
N GLY A 32 -17.82 21.89 0.35
CA GLY A 32 -17.51 21.67 1.77
C GLY A 32 -16.05 21.27 1.96
N LYS A 33 -15.45 21.76 3.05
CA LYS A 33 -14.04 21.70 3.48
C LYS A 33 -13.27 20.40 3.13
N PRO A 34 -11.94 20.48 2.91
CA PRO A 34 -11.13 19.29 2.66
C PRO A 34 -11.20 18.32 3.84
N THR A 35 -11.73 17.13 3.56
CA THR A 35 -11.77 15.97 4.47
C THR A 35 -10.35 15.71 5.02
N THR A 36 -10.17 15.83 6.34
CA THR A 36 -8.85 15.70 6.99
C THR A 36 -8.28 14.28 6.84
N ALA A 37 -6.96 14.14 6.83
CA ALA A 37 -6.27 12.85 6.68
C ALA A 37 -6.73 11.79 7.71
N ILE A 38 -7.14 12.24 8.90
CA ILE A 38 -7.72 11.40 9.96
C ILE A 38 -9.07 10.81 9.53
N GLN A 39 -9.94 11.61 8.92
CA GLN A 39 -11.23 11.15 8.39
C GLN A 39 -11.06 10.19 7.21
N ARG A 40 -10.05 10.39 6.37
CA ARG A 40 -9.67 9.45 5.30
C ARG A 40 -9.20 8.11 5.86
N ALA A 41 -8.27 8.13 6.83
CA ALA A 41 -7.78 6.92 7.49
C ALA A 41 -8.90 6.14 8.20
N GLN A 42 -9.88 6.84 8.80
CA GLN A 42 -11.05 6.22 9.41
C GLN A 42 -12.05 5.66 8.39
N LEU A 43 -12.34 6.37 7.30
CA LEU A 43 -13.20 5.87 6.22
C LEU A 43 -12.62 4.63 5.53
N LEU A 44 -11.30 4.58 5.35
CA LEU A 44 -10.60 3.40 4.84
C LEU A 44 -10.62 2.24 5.85
N LYS A 45 -10.31 2.52 7.13
CA LYS A 45 -10.38 1.52 8.21
C LYS A 45 -11.78 0.92 8.37
N ASN A 46 -12.84 1.70 8.11
CA ASN A 46 -14.23 1.24 8.17
C ASN A 46 -14.60 0.43 6.92
N ASN A 47 -14.20 0.85 5.71
CA ASN A 47 -14.40 0.07 4.48
C ASN A 47 -13.63 -1.27 4.48
N LEU A 48 -12.48 -1.35 5.15
CA LEU A 48 -11.69 -2.57 5.30
C LEU A 48 -12.33 -3.60 6.26
N GLN A 49 -13.17 -3.16 7.19
CA GLN A 49 -13.88 -4.04 8.13
C GLN A 49 -15.26 -4.47 7.59
N ALA A 50 -15.84 -3.71 6.66
CA ALA A 50 -17.21 -3.88 6.18
C ALA A 50 -17.37 -4.85 5.01
N SER A 51 -16.50 -5.85 4.87
CA SER A 51 -16.62 -6.86 3.83
C SER A 51 -16.77 -8.25 4.47
N PRO A 52 -18.00 -8.66 4.85
CA PRO A 52 -18.27 -10.02 5.32
C PRO A 52 -18.37 -10.94 4.09
N GLY A 53 -17.33 -11.76 3.85
CA GLY A 53 -17.26 -12.77 2.77
C GLY A 53 -15.98 -12.82 1.90
N THR A 54 -14.87 -12.14 2.24
CA THR A 54 -14.18 -11.31 1.22
C THR A 54 -12.74 -11.61 0.82
N VAL A 55 -11.83 -12.04 1.70
CA VAL A 55 -10.48 -12.51 1.29
C VAL A 55 -10.01 -13.60 2.22
N GLY A 56 -10.24 -13.45 3.53
CA GLY A 56 -9.98 -14.49 4.52
C GLY A 56 -10.64 -15.82 4.15
N ASP A 57 -11.88 -15.79 3.68
CA ASP A 57 -12.62 -17.00 3.28
C ASP A 57 -12.01 -17.69 2.06
N LYS A 58 -11.51 -16.91 1.09
CA LYS A 58 -10.81 -17.43 -0.10
C LYS A 58 -9.47 -18.07 0.28
N ILE A 59 -8.72 -17.43 1.17
CA ILE A 59 -7.45 -17.95 1.69
C ILE A 59 -7.71 -19.23 2.50
N ALA A 60 -8.73 -19.24 3.36
CA ALA A 60 -9.11 -20.42 4.14
C ALA A 60 -9.53 -21.59 3.23
N SER A 61 -10.34 -21.31 2.20
CA SER A 61 -10.78 -22.30 1.22
C SER A 61 -9.60 -22.92 0.46
N LYS A 62 -8.68 -22.10 -0.07
CA LYS A 62 -7.48 -22.62 -0.75
C LYS A 62 -6.52 -23.34 0.21
N GLY A 63 -6.43 -22.89 1.46
CA GLY A 63 -5.72 -23.60 2.51
C GLY A 63 -6.29 -25.00 2.75
N ALA A 64 -7.61 -25.14 2.78
CA ALA A 64 -8.27 -26.45 2.89
C ALA A 64 -8.00 -27.35 1.68
N GLN A 65 -8.09 -26.80 0.46
CA GLN A 65 -7.75 -27.52 -0.78
C GLN A 65 -6.30 -27.99 -0.78
N LEU A 66 -5.37 -27.17 -0.28
CA LEU A 66 -3.97 -27.55 -0.12
C LEU A 66 -3.85 -28.74 0.86
N LYS A 67 -4.52 -28.68 2.02
CA LYS A 67 -4.49 -29.79 3.00
C LYS A 67 -4.99 -31.09 2.39
N GLU A 68 -6.08 -31.07 1.63
CA GLU A 68 -6.58 -32.25 0.92
C GLU A 68 -5.57 -32.84 -0.07
N LYS A 69 -4.85 -31.99 -0.82
CA LYS A 69 -3.78 -32.43 -1.72
C LYS A 69 -2.61 -33.06 -0.95
N LEU A 70 -2.23 -32.47 0.18
CA LEU A 70 -1.10 -32.93 1.00
C LEU A 70 -1.40 -34.27 1.70
N LEU A 71 -2.65 -34.59 2.01
CA LEU A 71 -3.03 -35.91 2.55
C LEU A 71 -2.72 -37.06 1.59
N ARG A 72 -2.68 -36.80 0.28
CA ARG A 72 -2.37 -37.80 -0.75
C ARG A 72 -0.88 -38.07 -0.93
N PHE A 73 -0.02 -37.33 -0.22
CA PHE A 73 1.43 -37.49 -0.33
C PHE A 73 1.88 -38.78 0.35
N ARG A 74 2.89 -39.44 -0.22
CA ARG A 74 3.48 -40.62 0.40
C ARG A 74 4.35 -40.21 1.59
N ASP A 75 5.16 -39.16 1.42
CA ASP A 75 5.97 -38.61 2.51
C ASP A 75 5.17 -37.62 3.36
N GLN A 76 4.59 -38.13 4.44
CA GLN A 76 3.82 -37.34 5.41
C GLN A 76 4.66 -36.28 6.14
N ARG A 77 5.99 -36.40 6.18
CA ARG A 77 6.84 -35.35 6.76
C ARG A 77 6.90 -34.13 5.85
N LYS A 78 7.00 -34.34 4.53
CA LYS A 78 6.93 -33.24 3.55
C LYS A 78 5.57 -32.56 3.55
N ALA A 79 4.49 -33.34 3.65
CA ALA A 79 3.13 -32.82 3.76
C ALA A 79 2.98 -31.87 4.96
N LYS A 80 3.35 -32.34 6.17
CA LYS A 80 3.28 -31.52 7.39
C LYS A 80 4.14 -30.25 7.31
N LEU A 81 5.33 -30.34 6.70
CA LEU A 81 6.20 -29.18 6.55
C LEU A 81 5.60 -28.16 5.58
N ALA A 82 5.05 -28.61 4.45
CA ALA A 82 4.40 -27.74 3.48
C ALA A 82 3.18 -27.02 4.08
N GLU A 83 2.34 -27.73 4.83
CA GLU A 83 1.21 -27.15 5.56
C GLU A 83 1.68 -26.08 6.56
N LYS A 84 2.70 -26.40 7.36
CA LYS A 84 3.25 -25.43 8.33
C LYS A 84 3.82 -24.19 7.65
N ILE A 85 4.51 -24.35 6.52
CA ILE A 85 5.03 -23.21 5.75
C ILE A 85 3.86 -22.37 5.23
N ASN A 86 2.86 -22.99 4.63
CA ASN A 86 1.67 -22.32 4.12
C ASN A 86 0.98 -21.45 5.18
N ASP A 87 0.72 -22.02 6.36
CA ASP A 87 0.08 -21.31 7.47
C ASP A 87 0.94 -20.14 7.96
N ASN A 88 2.26 -20.30 7.95
CA ASN A 88 3.17 -19.25 8.36
C ASN A 88 3.23 -18.10 7.35
N LEU A 89 3.17 -18.36 6.05
CA LEU A 89 3.25 -17.30 5.02
C LEU A 89 2.11 -16.28 5.16
N ASN A 90 0.87 -16.76 5.28
CA ASN A 90 -0.29 -15.88 5.42
C ASN A 90 -0.27 -15.12 6.76
N LYS A 91 0.12 -15.78 7.87
CA LYS A 91 0.30 -15.13 9.18
C LYS A 91 1.39 -14.05 9.16
N ILE A 92 2.48 -14.28 8.43
CA ILE A 92 3.55 -13.29 8.25
C ILE A 92 3.00 -12.08 7.49
N ASN A 93 2.28 -12.29 6.37
CA ASN A 93 1.70 -11.19 5.60
C ASN A 93 0.78 -10.33 6.46
N GLU A 94 -0.14 -10.96 7.20
CA GLU A 94 -1.05 -10.25 8.11
C GLU A 94 -0.29 -9.46 9.18
N ARG A 95 0.63 -10.10 9.91
CA ARG A 95 1.39 -9.43 10.97
C ARG A 95 2.19 -8.25 10.44
N ARG A 96 2.86 -8.43 9.29
CA ARG A 96 3.71 -7.38 8.70
C ARG A 96 2.89 -6.23 8.16
N THR A 97 1.79 -6.49 7.46
CA THR A 97 0.91 -5.44 6.94
C THR A 97 0.23 -4.65 8.07
N ASN A 98 -0.17 -5.30 9.16
CA ASN A 98 -0.68 -4.60 10.35
C ASN A 98 0.39 -3.68 10.97
N GLN A 99 1.62 -4.17 11.18
CA GLN A 99 2.73 -3.34 11.68
C GLN A 99 3.05 -2.17 10.75
N MET A 100 3.07 -2.42 9.44
CA MET A 100 3.30 -1.37 8.44
C MET A 100 2.20 -0.30 8.48
N MET A 101 0.94 -0.69 8.60
CA MET A 101 -0.18 0.24 8.72
C MET A 101 -0.07 1.11 9.99
N ASP A 102 0.37 0.54 11.11
CA ASP A 102 0.62 1.29 12.34
C ASP A 102 1.72 2.34 12.15
N HIS A 103 2.78 2.00 11.41
CA HIS A 103 3.84 2.95 11.10
C HIS A 103 3.36 4.08 10.18
N VAL A 104 2.58 3.76 9.15
CA VAL A 104 2.02 4.78 8.25
C VAL A 104 1.05 5.69 9.00
N SER A 105 0.23 5.16 9.91
CA SER A 105 -0.64 5.94 10.78
C SER A 105 0.13 6.92 11.67
N LYS A 106 1.29 6.50 12.21
CA LYS A 106 2.17 7.39 12.98
C LYS A 106 2.75 8.52 12.12
N LEU A 107 3.14 8.23 10.87
CA LEU A 107 3.62 9.26 9.93
C LEU A 107 2.53 10.29 9.64
N SER A 108 1.30 9.84 9.38
CA SER A 108 0.13 10.70 9.16
C SER A 108 -0.14 11.61 10.36
N ASN A 109 -0.09 11.07 11.58
CA ASN A 109 -0.25 11.86 12.81
C ASN A 109 0.84 12.92 13.00
N ILE A 110 2.10 12.59 12.67
CA ILE A 110 3.21 13.56 12.73
C ILE A 110 2.96 14.69 11.73
N LEU A 111 2.58 14.34 10.50
CA LEU A 111 2.36 15.32 9.44
C LEU A 111 1.16 16.24 9.74
N SER A 112 0.08 15.71 10.32
CA SER A 112 -1.07 16.52 10.77
C SER A 112 -0.67 17.58 11.81
N ARG A 113 0.19 17.22 12.77
CA ARG A 113 0.71 18.19 13.75
C ARG A 113 1.65 19.21 13.13
N LEU A 114 2.38 18.82 12.08
CA LEU A 114 3.22 19.74 11.34
C LEU A 114 2.37 20.77 10.57
N ASP A 115 1.32 20.30 9.91
CA ASP A 115 0.36 21.13 9.18
C ASP A 115 -0.24 22.22 10.09
N GLU A 116 -0.74 21.84 11.28
CA GLU A 116 -1.23 22.79 12.29
C GLU A 116 -0.18 23.85 12.67
N ARG A 117 1.09 23.44 12.85
CA ARG A 117 2.18 24.37 13.19
C ARG A 117 2.53 25.30 12.03
N VAL A 118 2.49 24.80 10.80
CA VAL A 118 2.72 25.59 9.60
C VAL A 118 1.62 26.63 9.43
N SER A 119 0.35 26.24 9.54
CA SER A 119 -0.77 27.19 9.46
C SER A 119 -0.70 28.27 10.56
N ASN A 120 -0.30 27.90 11.78
CA ASN A 120 -0.07 28.88 12.85
C ASN A 120 1.07 29.85 12.53
N ALA A 121 2.13 29.40 11.85
CA ALA A 121 3.22 30.28 11.43
C ALA A 121 2.79 31.24 10.32
N GLU A 122 1.97 30.79 9.37
CA GLU A 122 1.37 31.63 8.33
C GLU A 122 0.45 32.70 8.91
N ALA A 123 -0.38 32.34 9.90
CA ALA A 123 -1.22 33.29 10.61
C ALA A 123 -0.41 34.39 11.34
N ASN A 124 0.86 34.10 11.65
CA ASN A 124 1.81 35.05 12.23
C ASN A 124 2.67 35.77 11.16
N GLY A 125 2.28 35.72 9.89
CA GLY A 125 2.90 36.47 8.80
C GLY A 125 4.18 35.84 8.23
N LYS A 126 4.52 34.59 8.57
CA LYS A 126 5.66 33.90 7.98
C LYS A 126 5.30 33.28 6.64
N ASP A 127 6.18 33.38 5.65
CA ASP A 127 6.04 32.62 4.40
C ASP A 127 6.39 31.15 4.64
N MET A 128 5.38 30.29 4.50
CA MET A 128 5.51 28.85 4.64
C MET A 128 5.20 28.08 3.34
N SER A 129 5.21 28.77 2.19
CA SER A 129 4.92 28.18 0.87
C SER A 129 5.73 26.91 0.58
N SER A 130 7.03 26.93 0.86
CA SER A 130 7.93 25.77 0.70
C SER A 130 7.58 24.62 1.64
N ALA A 131 7.15 24.94 2.88
CA ALA A 131 6.72 23.93 3.84
C ALA A 131 5.42 23.26 3.41
N ASN A 132 4.44 24.04 2.91
CA ASN A 132 3.19 23.51 2.36
C ASN A 132 3.42 22.58 1.17
N ALA A 133 4.33 22.94 0.26
CA ALA A 133 4.70 22.09 -0.87
C ALA A 133 5.31 20.75 -0.39
N ALA A 134 6.19 20.79 0.62
CA ALA A 134 6.78 19.60 1.19
C ALA A 134 5.77 18.73 1.96
N ILE A 135 4.82 19.35 2.67
CA ILE A 135 3.70 18.65 3.33
C ILE A 135 2.80 17.96 2.30
N ALA A 136 2.51 18.62 1.18
CA ALA A 136 1.72 18.04 0.09
C ALA A 136 2.40 16.81 -0.52
N ASP A 137 3.72 16.86 -0.78
CA ASP A 137 4.47 15.67 -1.24
C ASP A 137 4.44 14.55 -0.19
N ALA A 138 4.67 14.87 1.09
CA ALA A 138 4.62 13.89 2.17
C ALA A 138 3.25 13.20 2.27
N ASN A 139 2.16 13.95 2.14
CA ASN A 139 0.80 13.42 2.10
C ASN A 139 0.59 12.46 0.93
N ALA A 140 1.08 12.81 -0.26
CA ALA A 140 0.97 11.94 -1.44
C ALA A 140 1.75 10.63 -1.24
N LYS A 141 2.95 10.68 -0.64
CA LYS A 141 3.77 9.49 -0.36
C LYS A 141 3.16 8.60 0.73
N ILE A 142 2.58 9.20 1.78
CA ILE A 142 1.82 8.48 2.80
C ILE A 142 0.63 7.75 2.16
N ALA A 143 -0.18 8.44 1.36
CA ALA A 143 -1.34 7.83 0.70
C ALA A 143 -0.95 6.65 -0.21
N SER A 144 0.16 6.78 -0.94
CA SER A 144 0.72 5.68 -1.76
C SER A 144 1.13 4.47 -0.92
N ALA A 145 1.77 4.72 0.23
CA ALA A 145 2.14 3.66 1.17
C ALA A 145 0.90 3.00 1.80
N GLU A 146 -0.11 3.77 2.21
CA GLU A 146 -1.38 3.24 2.75
C GLU A 146 -2.10 2.32 1.76
N ALA A 147 -2.23 2.76 0.51
CA ALA A 147 -2.84 1.98 -0.56
C ALA A 147 -2.07 0.68 -0.80
N SER A 148 -0.73 0.75 -0.85
CA SER A 148 0.12 -0.42 -1.08
C SER A 148 0.07 -1.43 0.07
N VAL A 149 0.06 -0.98 1.33
CA VAL A 149 -0.10 -1.87 2.49
C VAL A 149 -1.48 -2.53 2.46
N SER A 150 -2.52 -1.77 2.10
CA SER A 150 -3.89 -2.30 2.00
C SER A 150 -4.01 -3.36 0.91
N ALA A 151 -3.44 -3.11 -0.27
CA ALA A 151 -3.40 -4.09 -1.35
C ALA A 151 -2.60 -5.35 -0.95
N GLN A 152 -1.46 -5.17 -0.29
CA GLN A 152 -0.61 -6.26 0.18
C GLN A 152 -1.32 -7.16 1.20
N LYS A 153 -2.12 -6.58 2.09
CA LYS A 153 -2.90 -7.32 3.09
C LYS A 153 -3.90 -8.29 2.46
N LEU A 154 -4.39 -7.98 1.26
CA LEU A 154 -5.37 -8.80 0.54
C LEU A 154 -4.74 -9.91 -0.32
N LYS A 155 -3.41 -9.97 -0.40
CA LYS A 155 -2.72 -11.02 -1.17
C LYS A 155 -2.73 -12.36 -0.44
N ASP A 156 -2.94 -13.41 -1.23
CA ASP A 156 -2.92 -14.80 -0.83
C ASP A 156 -1.56 -15.43 -1.16
N TYR A 157 -0.95 -16.07 -0.17
CA TYR A 157 0.34 -16.75 -0.30
C TYR A 157 0.23 -18.27 -0.17
N THR A 158 -0.95 -18.83 -0.46
CA THR A 158 -1.17 -20.27 -0.43
C THR A 158 -0.27 -21.00 -1.43
N ILE A 159 0.39 -22.06 -0.99
CA ILE A 159 1.27 -22.87 -1.83
C ILE A 159 0.42 -23.66 -2.84
N GLU A 160 0.80 -23.59 -4.12
CA GLU A 160 0.22 -24.46 -5.13
C GLU A 160 0.96 -25.82 -5.12
N ALA A 161 0.42 -26.79 -4.39
CA ALA A 161 0.99 -28.14 -4.37
C ALA A 161 0.67 -28.88 -5.67
N THR A 162 1.62 -28.87 -6.61
CA THR A 162 1.52 -29.58 -7.89
C THR A 162 1.90 -31.05 -7.75
N SER A 163 2.99 -31.35 -7.03
CA SER A 163 3.46 -32.72 -6.79
C SER A 163 4.36 -32.83 -5.55
N GLU A 164 4.59 -34.04 -5.06
CA GLU A 164 5.52 -34.29 -3.95
C GLU A 164 6.98 -33.96 -4.32
N ALA A 165 7.37 -34.11 -5.58
CA ALA A 165 8.71 -33.80 -6.04
C ALA A 165 8.97 -32.28 -6.08
N THR A 166 7.94 -31.48 -6.36
CA THR A 166 8.05 -30.02 -6.55
C THR A 166 7.70 -29.22 -5.30
N ILE A 167 7.05 -29.81 -4.29
CA ILE A 167 6.51 -29.08 -3.13
C ILE A 167 7.51 -28.15 -2.42
N LYS A 168 8.80 -28.54 -2.38
CA LYS A 168 9.86 -27.71 -1.80
C LYS A 168 10.11 -26.45 -2.64
N ALA A 169 10.13 -26.59 -3.96
CA ALA A 169 10.28 -25.48 -4.90
C ALA A 169 9.05 -24.58 -4.88
N ASP A 170 7.84 -25.17 -4.86
CA ASP A 170 6.57 -24.45 -4.81
C ASP A 170 6.48 -23.59 -3.52
N ALA A 171 6.86 -24.17 -2.38
CA ALA A 171 6.94 -23.45 -1.10
C ALA A 171 8.00 -22.32 -1.12
N ALA A 172 9.16 -22.56 -1.72
CA ALA A 172 10.23 -21.57 -1.82
C ALA A 172 9.84 -20.40 -2.72
N ALA A 173 9.15 -20.67 -3.84
CA ALA A 173 8.64 -19.66 -4.74
C ALA A 173 7.65 -18.73 -4.02
N MET A 174 6.69 -19.29 -3.29
CA MET A 174 5.73 -18.49 -2.53
C MET A 174 6.37 -17.66 -1.41
N ARG A 175 7.37 -18.22 -0.73
CA ARG A 175 8.16 -17.51 0.29
C ARG A 175 8.92 -16.33 -0.32
N ASN A 176 9.56 -16.52 -1.48
CA ASN A 176 10.25 -15.43 -2.19
C ASN A 176 9.27 -14.35 -2.62
N LYS A 177 8.14 -14.76 -3.21
CA LYS A 177 7.10 -13.82 -3.61
C LYS A 177 6.62 -12.95 -2.44
N LEU A 178 6.36 -13.56 -1.27
CA LEU A 178 6.00 -12.81 -0.07
C LEU A 178 7.11 -11.84 0.36
N HIS A 179 8.37 -12.28 0.32
CA HIS A 179 9.50 -11.44 0.68
C HIS A 179 9.60 -10.21 -0.23
N ASP A 180 9.59 -10.41 -1.54
CA ASP A 180 9.73 -9.35 -2.54
C ASP A 180 8.56 -8.35 -2.45
N ASP A 181 7.34 -8.89 -2.31
CA ASP A 181 6.12 -8.11 -2.13
C ASP A 181 6.21 -7.22 -0.86
N LEU A 182 6.62 -7.79 0.28
CA LEU A 182 6.79 -7.03 1.53
C LEU A 182 7.93 -6.01 1.46
N GLN A 183 9.03 -6.33 0.78
CA GLN A 183 10.16 -5.41 0.61
C GLN A 183 9.76 -4.20 -0.23
N SER A 184 8.99 -4.41 -1.30
CA SER A 184 8.45 -3.33 -2.13
C SER A 184 7.58 -2.37 -1.31
N VAL A 185 6.66 -2.90 -0.51
CA VAL A 185 5.82 -2.08 0.38
C VAL A 185 6.65 -1.36 1.45
N HIS A 186 7.65 -2.03 2.03
CA HIS A 186 8.56 -1.41 3.00
C HIS A 186 9.29 -0.20 2.41
N ASN A 187 9.80 -0.31 1.18
CA ASN A 187 10.50 0.79 0.51
C ASN A 187 9.59 2.01 0.34
N LEU A 188 8.31 1.83 0.00
CA LEU A 188 7.35 2.93 -0.07
C LEU A 188 7.15 3.63 1.29
N ILE A 189 7.12 2.87 2.39
CA ILE A 189 7.03 3.43 3.74
C ILE A 189 8.31 4.21 4.10
N VAL A 190 9.48 3.73 3.68
CA VAL A 190 10.75 4.46 3.85
C VAL A 190 10.71 5.77 3.07
N THR A 191 10.23 5.77 1.82
CA THR A 191 10.05 7.00 1.04
C THR A 191 9.08 7.97 1.71
N ALA A 192 7.95 7.48 2.23
CA ALA A 192 7.00 8.31 2.99
C ALA A 192 7.65 8.90 4.26
N ARG A 193 8.43 8.11 5.00
CA ARG A 193 9.19 8.60 6.18
C ARG A 193 10.16 9.70 5.79
N GLN A 194 10.89 9.53 4.70
CA GLN A 194 11.85 10.53 4.22
C GLN A 194 11.15 11.82 3.80
N ALA A 195 10.00 11.72 3.14
CA ALA A 195 9.20 12.89 2.75
C ALA A 195 8.69 13.65 3.98
N VAL A 196 8.22 12.95 5.02
CA VAL A 196 7.83 13.59 6.30
C VAL A 196 9.03 14.28 6.97
N ALA A 197 10.20 13.62 7.01
CA ALA A 197 11.41 14.22 7.58
C ALA A 197 11.84 15.49 6.80
N ASN A 198 11.74 15.45 5.47
CA ASN A 198 11.98 16.62 4.63
C ASN A 198 10.99 17.74 4.92
N ALA A 199 9.68 17.44 5.01
CA ALA A 199 8.67 18.43 5.34
C ALA A 199 8.94 19.11 6.69
N ILE A 200 9.33 18.35 7.71
CA ILE A 200 9.72 18.90 9.03
C ILE A 200 10.93 19.82 8.88
N SER A 201 11.98 19.37 8.19
CA SER A 201 13.19 20.18 7.99
C SER A 201 12.88 21.48 7.24
N THR A 202 12.11 21.41 6.16
CA THR A 202 11.70 22.59 5.38
C THR A 202 10.87 23.55 6.21
N ALA A 203 9.90 23.06 6.99
CA ALA A 203 9.10 23.89 7.87
C ALA A 203 9.94 24.63 8.92
N VAL A 204 10.94 23.96 9.50
CA VAL A 204 11.87 24.59 10.45
C VAL A 204 12.71 25.68 9.77
N SER A 205 13.20 25.42 8.56
CA SER A 205 13.97 26.41 7.78
C SER A 205 13.13 27.62 7.39
N SER A 206 11.91 27.41 6.87
CA SER A 206 10.96 28.49 6.53
C SER A 206 10.61 29.34 7.75
N ALA A 207 10.40 28.69 8.91
CA ALA A 207 10.10 29.41 10.15
C ALA A 207 11.26 30.27 10.67
N LYS A 208 12.52 29.95 10.33
CA LYS A 208 13.73 30.72 10.69
C LYS A 208 14.07 31.79 9.66
N GLY A 209 13.80 31.54 8.38
CA GLY A 209 14.13 32.43 7.26
C GLY A 209 13.21 33.65 7.11
N GLY A 210 12.02 33.63 7.71
CA GLY A 210 11.07 34.76 7.70
C GLY A 210 11.44 35.95 8.60
N GLY A 211 12.71 36.06 8.99
CA GLY A 211 13.23 37.16 9.80
C GLY A 211 14.32 37.92 9.04
N THR A 212 13.93 38.81 8.14
CA THR A 212 14.78 39.93 7.71
C THR A 212 13.91 41.17 7.45
N PRO A 213 14.45 42.36 7.79
CA PRO A 213 13.73 43.54 8.28
C PRO A 213 12.92 44.32 7.25
#